data_AF-A0A519HWA9-F1
#
_entry.id   AF-A0A519HWA9-F1
#
_cell.length_a   1.000
_cell.length_b   1.000
_cell.length_c   1.000
_cell.angle_alpha   90.00
_cell.angle_beta   90.00
_cell.angle_gamma   90.00
#
_symmetry.space_group_name_H-M   'P 1'
#
loop_
_entity.id
_entity.type
_entity.pdbx_description
1 polymer ?
#
loop_
_entity_poly.entity_id
_entity_poly.type
_entity_poly.pdbx_seq_one_letter_code
_entity_poly.pdbx_strand_id
1 'polypeptide(L)'
;MAAPACARPQQGPRLVLTGVGRFAVLADLSTISRDGDQARLRGLQVTEEDFTAGSQTYWGGWSWWAFDCAALTADRLDFTSVREGGAEGPATPDPAPAYAAAPGGDAAELLAVACDPASAGEAVADNLADAVRVGRAALASQ
;
A
#
# COMPACT_ATOMS: atom_id res chain seq x y z
N MET A 1 -18.44 34.80 17.39
CA MET A 1 -19.04 33.62 16.73
C MET A 1 -18.07 33.17 15.65
N ALA A 2 -17.35 32.06 15.87
CA ALA A 2 -16.45 31.49 14.86
C ALA A 2 -17.25 30.60 13.92
N ALA A 3 -17.09 30.79 12.61
CA ALA A 3 -17.74 29.97 11.60
C ALA A 3 -17.26 28.51 11.71
N PRO A 4 -18.13 27.51 11.45
CA PRO A 4 -17.69 26.13 11.37
C PRO A 4 -16.76 25.99 10.15
N ALA A 5 -15.56 25.49 10.37
CA ALA A 5 -14.70 25.06 9.27
C ALA A 5 -15.45 23.95 8.53
N CYS A 6 -15.81 24.17 7.26
CA CYS A 6 -16.28 23.11 6.39
C CYS A 6 -15.21 22.01 6.37
N ALA A 7 -15.51 20.86 6.97
CA ALA A 7 -14.73 19.66 6.79
C ALA A 7 -14.72 19.36 5.29
N ARG A 8 -13.56 19.52 4.64
CA ARG A 8 -13.38 18.98 3.29
C ARG A 8 -13.67 17.48 3.36
N PRO A 9 -14.41 16.90 2.39
CA PRO A 9 -14.55 15.45 2.34
C PRO A 9 -13.14 14.86 2.34
N GLN A 10 -12.83 14.04 3.35
CA GLN A 10 -11.63 13.22 3.30
C GLN A 10 -11.82 12.31 2.09
N GLN A 11 -11.10 12.60 1.01
CA GLN A 11 -11.09 11.69 -0.13
C GLN A 11 -10.50 10.39 0.40
N GLY A 12 -11.25 9.29 0.27
CA GLY A 12 -10.79 7.97 0.65
C GLY A 12 -9.50 7.58 -0.07
N PRO A 13 -8.87 6.46 0.33
CA PRO A 13 -7.67 5.99 -0.33
C PRO A 13 -7.92 5.79 -1.83
N ARG A 14 -6.88 5.90 -2.66
CA ARG A 14 -6.99 5.64 -4.11
C ARG A 14 -6.06 4.51 -4.45
N LEU A 15 -6.60 3.30 -4.51
CA LEU A 15 -5.80 2.07 -4.52
C LEU A 15 -5.68 1.52 -5.94
N VAL A 16 -4.45 1.41 -6.42
CA VAL A 16 -4.10 0.79 -7.71
C VAL A 16 -3.43 -0.54 -7.43
N LEU A 17 -3.88 -1.61 -8.09
CA LEU A 17 -3.20 -2.90 -8.04
C LEU A 17 -1.90 -2.83 -8.86
N THR A 18 -0.76 -3.00 -8.20
CA THR A 18 0.57 -2.84 -8.80
C THR A 18 1.25 -4.17 -9.11
N GLY A 19 0.97 -5.22 -8.34
CA GLY A 19 1.58 -6.53 -8.55
C GLY A 19 0.82 -7.64 -7.85
N VAL A 20 0.98 -8.86 -8.38
CA VAL A 20 0.44 -10.08 -7.79
C VAL A 20 1.54 -11.13 -7.77
N GLY A 21 1.87 -11.59 -6.57
CA GLY A 21 2.86 -12.63 -6.34
C GLY A 21 2.38 -13.53 -5.20
N ARG A 22 3.17 -13.60 -4.12
CA ARG A 22 2.73 -14.19 -2.86
C ARG A 22 1.59 -13.40 -2.21
N PHE A 23 1.55 -12.11 -2.45
CA PHE A 23 0.52 -11.18 -2.01
C PHE A 23 0.05 -10.36 -3.22
N ALA A 24 -1.16 -9.83 -3.15
CA ALA A 24 -1.58 -8.75 -4.07
C ALA A 24 -1.17 -7.42 -3.45
N VAL A 25 -0.46 -6.59 -4.21
CA VAL A 25 0.08 -5.32 -3.76
C VAL A 25 -0.72 -4.20 -4.37
N LEU A 26 -1.23 -3.29 -3.53
CA LEU A 26 -1.90 -2.09 -3.98
C LEU A 26 -1.18 -0.84 -3.45
N ALA A 27 -0.95 0.13 -4.32
CA ALA A 27 -0.41 1.44 -3.96
C ALA A 27 -1.55 2.41 -3.65
N ASP A 28 -1.45 3.15 -2.55
CA ASP A 28 -2.38 4.25 -2.24
C ASP A 28 -1.89 5.56 -2.82
N LEU A 29 -2.40 5.91 -4.00
CA LEU A 29 -2.06 7.15 -4.71
C LEU A 29 -2.39 8.41 -3.91
N SER A 30 -3.35 8.34 -2.98
CA SER A 30 -3.74 9.50 -2.16
C SER A 30 -2.65 9.88 -1.13
N THR A 31 -1.71 8.97 -0.87
CA THR A 31 -0.64 9.13 0.12
C THR A 31 0.71 9.48 -0.48
N ILE A 32 0.80 9.57 -1.81
CA ILE A 32 2.06 9.85 -2.49
C ILE A 32 2.54 11.27 -2.12
N SER A 33 3.76 11.35 -1.63
CA SER A 33 4.49 12.61 -1.45
C SER A 33 5.85 12.50 -2.11
N ARG A 34 6.25 13.53 -2.87
CA ARG A 34 7.56 13.60 -3.52
C ARG A 34 8.31 14.85 -3.13
N ASP A 35 9.62 14.71 -2.93
CA ASP A 35 10.57 15.80 -2.72
C ASP A 35 11.86 15.49 -3.50
N GLY A 36 12.02 16.14 -4.66
CA GLY A 36 13.07 15.81 -5.62
C GLY A 36 13.04 14.34 -6.05
N ASP A 37 14.14 13.64 -5.82
CA ASP A 37 14.29 12.21 -6.12
C ASP A 37 13.73 11.30 -5.02
N GLN A 38 13.29 11.85 -3.89
CA GLN A 38 12.68 11.07 -2.83
C GLN A 38 11.17 10.98 -3.02
N ALA A 39 10.60 9.79 -2.81
CA ALA A 39 9.17 9.56 -2.83
C ALA A 39 8.73 8.73 -1.63
N ARG A 40 7.49 8.91 -1.20
CA ARG A 40 6.88 8.12 -0.13
C ARG A 40 5.45 7.77 -0.50
N LEU A 41 4.99 6.57 -0.16
CA LEU A 41 3.58 6.19 -0.21
C LEU A 41 3.25 5.09 0.80
N ARG A 42 1.95 4.85 0.99
CA ARG A 42 1.44 3.68 1.71
C ARG A 42 1.07 2.58 0.71
N GLY A 43 1.57 1.37 0.95
CA GLY A 43 1.22 0.16 0.19
C GLY A 43 0.39 -0.80 1.03
N LEU A 44 -0.64 -1.39 0.44
CA LEU A 44 -1.42 -2.49 0.99
C LEU A 44 -0.91 -3.80 0.41
N GLN A 45 -0.56 -4.75 1.27
CA GLN A 45 -0.42 -6.15 0.89
C GLN A 45 -1.69 -6.88 1.30
N VAL A 46 -2.31 -7.57 0.35
CA VAL A 46 -3.51 -8.39 0.55
C VAL A 46 -3.11 -9.87 0.52
N THR A 47 -3.64 -10.61 1.48
CA THR A 47 -3.46 -12.07 1.59
C THR A 47 -4.69 -12.81 1.04
N GLU A 48 -4.52 -14.11 0.80
CA GLU A 48 -5.61 -15.03 0.48
C GLU A 48 -6.69 -15.05 1.59
N GLU A 49 -7.86 -15.62 1.27
CA GLU A 49 -9.04 -15.60 2.14
C GLU A 49 -8.81 -16.28 3.49
N ASP A 50 -8.14 -17.43 3.47
CA ASP A 50 -7.93 -18.30 4.64
C ASP A 50 -6.63 -17.98 5.40
N PHE A 51 -5.98 -16.85 5.11
CA PHE A 51 -4.76 -16.48 5.79
C PHE A 51 -5.02 -16.14 7.27
N THR A 52 -4.46 -16.97 8.15
CA THR A 52 -4.61 -16.86 9.59
C THR A 52 -3.25 -16.78 10.28
N ALA A 53 -3.19 -16.00 11.37
CA ALA A 53 -2.07 -16.02 12.29
C ALA A 53 -2.62 -16.20 13.72
N GLY A 54 -2.32 -17.35 14.32
CA GLY A 54 -3.03 -17.80 15.52
C GLY A 54 -4.48 -18.15 15.18
N SER A 55 -5.43 -17.64 15.96
CA SER A 55 -6.88 -17.82 15.74
C SER A 55 -7.54 -16.64 15.01
N GLN A 56 -6.75 -15.73 14.44
CA GLN A 56 -7.26 -14.50 13.80
C GLN A 56 -7.03 -14.55 12.29
N THR A 57 -8.09 -14.27 11.53
CA THR A 57 -8.04 -14.06 10.09
C THR A 57 -7.59 -12.64 9.78
N TYR A 58 -6.71 -12.49 8.78
CA TYR A 58 -6.20 -11.21 8.34
C TYR A 58 -6.55 -10.98 6.87
N TRP A 59 -6.78 -9.71 6.53
CA TRP A 59 -6.86 -9.25 5.14
C TRP A 59 -5.47 -8.97 4.55
N GLY A 60 -4.48 -8.74 5.42
CA GLY A 60 -3.10 -8.51 5.06
C GLY A 60 -2.46 -7.43 5.92
N GLY A 61 -1.86 -6.41 5.32
CA GLY A 61 -1.26 -5.31 6.08
C GLY A 61 -0.84 -4.11 5.26
N TRP A 62 -0.75 -2.97 5.93
CA TRP A 62 -0.21 -1.73 5.38
C TRP A 62 1.26 -1.56 5.73
N SER A 63 1.99 -0.92 4.83
CA SER A 63 3.35 -0.45 5.08
C SER A 63 3.54 0.94 4.50
N TRP A 64 4.17 1.82 5.27
CA TRP A 64 4.80 3.01 4.71
C TRP A 64 6.11 2.65 4.04
N TRP A 65 6.34 3.25 2.88
CA TRP A 65 7.55 3.07 2.10
C TRP A 65 8.15 4.41 1.74
N ALA A 66 9.48 4.50 1.83
CA ALA A 66 10.28 5.57 1.23
C ALA A 66 11.08 5.00 0.06
N PHE A 67 11.31 5.83 -0.96
CA PHE A 67 12.00 5.45 -2.18
C PHE A 67 12.97 6.55 -2.62
N ASP A 68 14.09 6.12 -3.17
CA ASP A 68 14.97 6.98 -3.96
C ASP A 68 14.77 6.64 -5.45
N CYS A 69 14.16 7.57 -6.18
CA CYS A 69 13.82 7.41 -7.59
C CYS A 69 15.03 7.47 -8.53
N ALA A 70 16.14 8.08 -8.09
CA ALA A 70 17.37 8.14 -8.87
C ALA A 70 18.21 6.88 -8.66
N ALA A 71 18.34 6.43 -7.40
CA ALA A 71 19.09 5.24 -7.03
C ALA A 71 18.30 3.93 -7.18
N LEU A 72 16.98 4.02 -7.40
CA LEU A 72 16.04 2.90 -7.49
C LEU A 72 16.07 2.00 -6.25
N THR A 73 16.11 2.64 -5.07
CA THR A 73 16.07 1.94 -3.78
C THR A 73 14.74 2.14 -3.07
N ALA A 74 14.39 1.18 -2.24
CA ALA A 74 13.21 1.18 -1.41
C ALA A 74 13.58 0.93 0.04
N ASP A 75 12.86 1.59 0.94
CA ASP A 75 12.93 1.40 2.38
C ASP A 75 11.53 1.20 2.92
N ARG A 76 11.29 0.04 3.54
CA ARG A 76 10.02 -0.20 4.23
C ARG A 76 10.17 0.36 5.62
N LEU A 77 9.30 1.30 5.98
CA LEU A 77 9.42 2.03 7.24
C LEU A 77 8.69 1.34 8.39
N ASP A 78 7.57 0.68 8.08
CA ASP A 78 6.75 -0.02 9.06
C ASP A 78 5.89 -1.12 8.46
N PHE A 79 5.23 -1.85 9.35
CA PHE A 79 4.13 -2.75 9.02
C PHE A 79 3.00 -2.64 10.04
N THR A 80 1.78 -2.56 9.54
CA THR A 80 0.53 -2.54 10.31
C THR A 80 -0.36 -3.66 9.80
N SER A 81 -0.60 -4.69 10.61
CA SER A 81 -1.49 -5.77 10.22
C SER A 81 -2.94 -5.30 10.11
N VAL A 82 -3.68 -5.85 9.15
CA VAL A 82 -5.10 -5.56 8.94
C VAL A 82 -5.87 -6.85 9.18
N ARG A 83 -6.63 -6.86 10.28
CA ARG A 83 -7.52 -7.98 10.60
C ARG A 83 -8.74 -7.97 9.68
N GLU A 84 -9.40 -9.11 9.60
CA GLU A 84 -10.74 -9.16 9.01
C GLU A 84 -11.66 -8.09 9.62
N GLY A 85 -12.46 -7.44 8.77
CA GLY A 85 -13.26 -6.27 9.13
C GLY A 85 -12.50 -4.94 9.03
N GLY A 86 -11.22 -4.96 8.65
CA GLY A 86 -10.43 -3.77 8.35
C GLY A 86 -9.77 -3.11 9.56
N ALA A 87 -9.79 -3.76 10.72
CA ALA A 87 -9.16 -3.24 11.92
C ALA A 87 -7.63 -3.29 11.79
N GLU A 88 -7.00 -2.11 11.79
CA GLU A 88 -5.55 -1.96 11.79
C GLU A 88 -4.97 -2.23 13.19
N GLY A 89 -3.90 -3.02 13.24
CA GLY A 89 -3.09 -3.24 14.44
C GLY A 89 -2.17 -2.06 14.75
N PRO A 90 -1.26 -2.20 15.72
CA PRO A 90 -0.21 -1.21 15.94
C PRO A 90 0.79 -1.22 14.77
N ALA A 91 1.28 -0.04 14.39
CA ALA A 91 2.39 0.09 13.46
C ALA A 91 3.69 -0.38 14.14
N THR A 92 4.32 -1.38 13.54
CA THR A 92 5.63 -1.89 13.98
C THR A 92 6.70 -1.36 13.04
N PRO A 93 7.68 -0.58 13.53
CA PRO A 93 8.79 -0.10 12.69
C PRO A 93 9.57 -1.26 12.08
N ASP A 94 9.99 -1.09 10.84
CA ASP A 94 10.93 -2.01 10.20
C ASP A 94 12.34 -1.40 10.26
N PRO A 95 13.30 -2.05 10.96
CA PRO A 95 14.65 -1.53 11.14
C PRO A 95 15.59 -1.91 9.97
N ALA A 96 15.10 -2.64 8.97
CA ALA A 96 15.91 -3.01 7.83
C ALA A 96 16.37 -1.75 7.08
N PRO A 97 17.62 -1.73 6.56
CA PRO A 97 18.07 -0.61 5.75
C PRO A 97 17.39 -0.62 4.37
N ALA A 98 17.39 0.54 3.72
CA ALA A 98 17.04 0.67 2.31
C ALA A 98 17.81 -0.32 1.43
N TYR A 99 17.14 -0.86 0.42
CA TYR A 99 17.69 -1.87 -0.48
C TYR A 99 17.29 -1.59 -1.93
N ALA A 100 18.04 -2.15 -2.88
CA ALA A 100 17.73 -2.02 -4.30
C ALA A 100 16.40 -2.73 -4.62
N ALA A 101 15.48 -2.03 -5.26
CA ALA A 101 14.19 -2.59 -5.62
C ALA A 101 14.34 -3.52 -6.83
N ALA A 102 14.30 -4.83 -6.59
CA ALA A 102 14.46 -5.84 -7.64
C ALA A 102 13.19 -5.92 -8.53
N PRO A 103 13.34 -5.96 -9.87
CA PRO A 103 12.20 -6.05 -10.79
C PRO A 103 11.27 -7.23 -10.47
N GLY A 104 9.96 -7.01 -10.54
CA GLY A 104 8.93 -8.01 -10.26
C GLY A 104 8.67 -8.28 -8.77
N GLY A 105 9.35 -7.58 -7.87
CA GLY A 105 9.06 -7.60 -6.43
C GLY A 105 8.18 -6.42 -6.00
N ASP A 106 7.44 -6.60 -4.90
CA ASP A 106 6.51 -5.61 -4.34
C ASP A 106 7.09 -4.20 -4.24
N ALA A 107 8.35 -4.09 -3.79
CA ALA A 107 9.04 -2.82 -3.64
C ALA A 107 9.30 -2.12 -4.99
N ALA A 108 9.60 -2.86 -6.06
CA ALA A 108 9.81 -2.27 -7.38
C ALA A 108 8.50 -1.78 -8.00
N GLU A 109 7.42 -2.54 -7.81
CA GLU A 109 6.08 -2.15 -8.29
C GLU A 109 5.58 -0.89 -7.58
N LEU A 110 5.79 -0.79 -6.26
CA LEU A 110 5.47 0.41 -5.50
C LEU A 110 6.39 1.58 -5.85
N LEU A 111 7.69 1.34 -6.09
CA LEU A 111 8.65 2.36 -6.51
C LEU A 111 8.23 2.99 -7.83
N ALA A 112 7.84 2.18 -8.82
CA ALA A 112 7.40 2.66 -10.13
C ALA A 112 6.23 3.65 -9.99
N VAL A 113 5.23 3.29 -9.17
CA VAL A 113 4.08 4.17 -8.87
C VAL A 113 4.48 5.42 -8.09
N ALA A 114 5.37 5.30 -7.10
CA ALA A 114 5.81 6.43 -6.29
C ALA A 114 6.61 7.46 -7.11
N CYS A 115 7.46 6.98 -8.02
CA CYS A 115 8.38 7.81 -8.78
C CYS A 115 7.75 8.39 -10.05
N ASP A 116 6.76 7.71 -10.63
CA ASP A 116 5.96 8.23 -11.74
C ASP A 116 4.45 8.00 -11.51
N PRO A 117 3.80 8.79 -10.63
CA PRO A 117 2.39 8.60 -10.31
C PRO A 117 1.44 8.82 -11.49
N ALA A 118 1.89 9.50 -12.56
CA ALA A 118 1.10 9.77 -13.74
C ALA A 118 0.98 8.54 -14.65
N SER A 119 1.92 7.59 -14.57
CA SER A 119 1.81 6.29 -15.24
C SER A 119 1.12 5.23 -14.39
N ALA A 120 0.86 5.50 -13.11
CA ALA A 120 0.00 4.66 -12.31
C ALA A 120 -1.40 4.63 -12.95
N GLY A 121 -1.87 3.43 -13.27
CA GLY A 121 -3.18 3.21 -13.89
C GLY A 121 -4.35 3.71 -13.04
N GLU A 122 -5.57 3.43 -13.49
CA GLU A 122 -6.76 3.84 -12.75
C GLU A 122 -6.87 3.13 -11.38
N ALA A 123 -7.31 3.87 -10.37
CA ALA A 123 -7.59 3.30 -9.06
C ALA A 123 -8.73 2.30 -9.17
N VAL A 124 -8.49 1.07 -8.70
CA VAL A 124 -9.44 -0.04 -8.75
C VAL A 124 -10.30 -0.16 -7.49
N ALA A 125 -9.91 0.56 -6.43
CA ALA A 125 -10.68 0.66 -5.18
C ALA A 125 -10.48 2.02 -4.51
N ASP A 126 -11.54 2.50 -3.87
CA ASP A 126 -11.53 3.74 -3.08
C ASP A 126 -11.68 3.50 -1.56
N ASN A 127 -11.71 2.22 -1.17
CA ASN A 127 -11.83 1.77 0.20
C ASN A 127 -11.12 0.42 0.41
N LEU A 128 -10.82 0.10 1.67
CA LEU A 128 -10.05 -1.09 2.03
C LEU A 128 -10.77 -2.41 1.70
N ALA A 129 -12.09 -2.49 1.92
CA ALA A 129 -12.82 -3.73 1.68
C ALA A 129 -12.83 -4.11 0.19
N ASP A 130 -13.04 -3.12 -0.70
CA ASP A 130 -12.95 -3.32 -2.15
C ASP A 130 -11.54 -3.66 -2.60
N ALA A 131 -10.52 -3.03 -2.04
CA ALA A 131 -9.13 -3.35 -2.34
C ALA A 131 -8.79 -4.80 -1.98
N VAL A 132 -9.26 -5.28 -0.83
CA VAL A 132 -9.07 -6.67 -0.41
C VAL A 132 -9.82 -7.63 -1.35
N ARG A 133 -11.06 -7.31 -1.71
CA ARG A 133 -11.84 -8.10 -2.68
C ARG A 133 -11.12 -8.20 -4.02
N VAL A 134 -10.64 -7.08 -4.57
CA VAL A 134 -9.89 -7.04 -5.84
C VAL A 134 -8.57 -7.80 -5.73
N GLY A 135 -7.81 -7.58 -4.66
CA GLY A 135 -6.53 -8.26 -4.44
C GLY A 135 -6.68 -9.77 -4.32
N ARG A 136 -7.68 -10.26 -3.58
CA ARG A 136 -7.97 -11.70 -3.46
C ARG A 136 -8.43 -12.32 -4.78
N ALA A 137 -9.27 -11.61 -5.54
CA ALA A 137 -9.66 -12.07 -6.87
C ALA A 137 -8.45 -12.19 -7.82
N ALA A 138 -7.50 -11.25 -7.73
CA ALA A 138 -6.28 -11.28 -8.51
C ALA A 138 -5.36 -12.45 -8.09
N LEU A 139 -5.21 -12.71 -6.79
CA LEU A 139 -4.46 -13.85 -6.27
C LEU A 139 -5.02 -15.20 -6.75
N ALA A 140 -6.35 -15.34 -6.78
CA ALA A 140 -7.01 -16.57 -7.22
C ALA A 140 -6.92 -16.82 -8.75
N SER A 141 -6.41 -15.84 -9.51
CA SER A 141 -6.31 -15.88 -10.97
C SER A 141 -4.88 -16.14 -11.49
N GLN A 142 -3.91 -16.35 -10.59
CA GLN A 142 -2.55 -16.77 -10.91
C GLN A 142 -2.49 -18.28 -11.21
#